data_AF-A0A6B0X7A4-F1
#
_entry.id   AF-A0A6B0X7A4-F1
#
_cell.length_a   1.000
_cell.length_b   1.000
_cell.length_c   1.000
_cell.angle_alpha   90.00
_cell.angle_beta   90.00
_cell.angle_gamma   90.00
#
_symmetry.space_group_name_H-M   'P 1'
#
loop_
_entity.id
_entity.type
_entity.pdbx_description
1 polymer ?
#
loop_
_entity_poly.entity_id
_entity_poly.type
_entity_poly.pdbx_seq_one_letter_code
_entity_poly.pdbx_strand_id
1 'polypeptide(L)'
;MKLIRAKFQNFRLLRDLELEFASDPDKNLTVIRAANESGKTTILHALKWALYGDDALPNNGNGFRLYPIDWDTRYDTRVPITATVEFKISTYRRVGSETRETQRHYRLERSAFEVVDSQSPRPSSTVKLFELDESGAHSFEEPEAIINEEKPSELRDVFFTDGDRALSFIEAHGSQAIKRERVANAIRSLLGLGIIEDAIGHVRKSEASATKESKKVS
;
A
#
# COMPACT_ATOMS: atom_id res chain seq x y z
N MET A 1 -4.39 -12.23 1.47
CA MET A 1 -4.91 -11.42 0.34
C MET A 1 -4.27 -11.80 -1.02
N LYS A 2 -5.09 -12.06 -2.04
CA LYS A 2 -4.70 -12.34 -3.44
C LYS A 2 -5.34 -11.32 -4.38
N LEU A 3 -4.54 -10.61 -5.18
CA LEU A 3 -5.04 -9.66 -6.19
C LEU A 3 -5.74 -10.40 -7.33
N ILE A 4 -6.87 -9.88 -7.79
CA ILE A 4 -7.66 -10.43 -8.90
C ILE A 4 -7.61 -9.48 -10.10
N ARG A 5 -7.83 -8.18 -9.84
CA ARG A 5 -7.89 -7.17 -10.89
C ARG A 5 -7.43 -5.82 -10.37
N ALA A 6 -6.84 -5.00 -11.23
CA ALA A 6 -6.58 -3.60 -10.94
C ALA A 6 -6.94 -2.73 -12.15
N LYS A 7 -7.59 -1.60 -11.91
CA LYS A 7 -7.92 -0.60 -12.93
C LYS A 7 -7.41 0.76 -12.51
N PHE A 8 -6.80 1.49 -13.43
CA PHE A 8 -6.23 2.81 -13.18
C PHE A 8 -6.72 3.80 -14.23
N GLN A 9 -7.11 4.98 -13.80
CA GLN A 9 -7.44 6.09 -14.69
C GLN A 9 -6.67 7.34 -14.33
N ASN A 10 -6.10 7.96 -15.36
CA ASN A 10 -5.33 9.20 -15.29
C ASN A 10 -4.20 9.20 -14.24
N PHE A 11 -3.58 8.05 -13.99
CA PHE A 11 -2.46 7.91 -13.06
C PHE A 11 -1.14 7.92 -13.85
N ARG A 12 -0.53 9.10 -13.96
CA ARG A 12 0.68 9.42 -14.72
C ARG A 12 0.55 8.92 -16.17
N LEU A 13 1.28 7.87 -16.53
CA LEU A 13 1.25 7.28 -17.86
C LEU A 13 0.01 6.39 -18.10
N LEU A 14 -0.69 6.02 -17.02
CA LEU A 14 -1.83 5.10 -17.06
C LEU A 14 -3.11 5.90 -17.31
N ARG A 15 -3.50 6.05 -18.58
CA ARG A 15 -4.72 6.76 -18.98
C ARG A 15 -5.99 5.98 -18.63
N ASP A 16 -6.06 4.74 -19.10
CA ASP A 16 -7.09 3.76 -18.78
C ASP A 16 -6.43 2.39 -18.93
N LEU A 17 -5.95 1.85 -17.81
CA LEU A 17 -5.27 0.56 -17.79
C LEU A 17 -6.02 -0.39 -16.87
N GLU A 18 -6.37 -1.56 -17.41
CA GLU A 18 -6.94 -2.67 -16.65
C GLU A 18 -5.97 -3.86 -16.70
N LEU A 19 -5.72 -4.45 -15.53
CA LEU A 19 -4.84 -5.59 -15.34
C LEU A 19 -5.62 -6.71 -14.65
N GLU A 20 -5.57 -7.90 -15.23
CA GLU A 20 -6.07 -9.12 -14.61
C GLU A 20 -4.90 -9.94 -14.07
N PHE A 21 -5.00 -10.36 -12.81
CA PHE A 21 -3.98 -11.16 -12.15
C PHE A 21 -4.34 -12.64 -12.18
N ALA A 22 -3.30 -13.45 -12.25
CA ALA A 22 -3.36 -14.89 -12.18
C ALA A 22 -4.07 -15.36 -10.89
N SER A 23 -5.25 -15.96 -11.05
CA SER A 23 -6.08 -16.46 -9.94
C SER A 23 -6.06 -17.97 -9.79
N ASP A 24 -5.50 -18.70 -10.76
CA ASP A 24 -5.32 -20.16 -10.75
C ASP A 24 -4.28 -20.59 -9.67
N PRO A 25 -4.56 -21.61 -8.84
CA PRO A 25 -3.60 -22.18 -7.90
C PRO A 25 -2.33 -22.76 -8.57
N ASP A 26 -2.46 -23.38 -9.73
CA ASP A 26 -1.36 -24.04 -10.46
C ASP A 26 -0.61 -23.08 -11.39
N LYS A 27 -1.24 -21.95 -11.74
CA LYS A 27 -0.67 -20.89 -12.58
C LYS A 27 -0.79 -19.54 -11.89
N ASN A 28 -0.16 -19.39 -10.73
CA ASN A 28 -0.29 -18.21 -9.86
C ASN A 28 0.68 -17.05 -10.16
N LEU A 29 1.41 -17.11 -11.27
CA LEU A 29 2.39 -16.08 -11.67
C LEU A 29 1.83 -15.19 -12.79
N THR A 30 1.81 -13.89 -12.55
CA THR A 30 1.50 -12.88 -13.59
C THR A 30 2.78 -12.20 -14.05
N VAL A 31 3.09 -12.26 -15.35
CA VAL A 31 4.25 -11.58 -15.93
C VAL A 31 3.79 -10.41 -16.79
N ILE A 32 4.08 -9.19 -16.36
CA ILE A 32 3.77 -7.96 -17.12
C ILE A 32 5.01 -7.56 -17.92
N ARG A 33 4.96 -7.77 -19.24
CA ARG A 33 6.01 -7.36 -20.17
C ARG A 33 5.64 -6.04 -20.84
N ALA A 34 6.53 -5.07 -20.73
CA ALA A 34 6.40 -3.74 -21.29
C ALA A 34 7.82 -3.20 -21.55
N ALA A 35 7.97 -2.21 -22.41
CA ALA A 35 9.27 -1.59 -22.65
C ALA A 35 9.74 -0.82 -21.40
N ASN A 36 11.03 -0.48 -21.35
CA ASN A 36 11.48 0.49 -20.35
C ASN A 36 10.73 1.81 -20.57
N GLU A 37 10.46 2.54 -19.49
CA GLU A 37 9.74 3.82 -19.51
C GLU A 37 8.27 3.75 -19.95
N SER A 38 7.74 2.57 -20.26
CA SER A 38 6.34 2.40 -20.68
C SER A 38 5.36 2.26 -19.50
N GLY A 39 5.78 2.56 -18.27
CA GLY A 39 4.90 2.61 -17.10
C GLY A 39 4.92 1.42 -16.14
N LYS A 40 5.88 0.48 -16.22
CA LYS A 40 5.97 -0.63 -15.23
C LYS A 40 6.10 -0.14 -13.79
N THR A 41 7.06 0.76 -13.54
CA THR A 41 7.24 1.38 -12.23
C THR A 41 6.01 2.23 -11.86
N THR A 42 5.34 2.82 -12.85
CA THR A 42 4.08 3.54 -12.63
C THR A 42 2.97 2.61 -12.14
N ILE A 43 2.82 1.40 -12.70
CA ILE A 43 1.88 0.38 -12.23
C ILE A 43 2.19 0.01 -10.77
N LEU A 44 3.47 -0.18 -10.43
CA LEU A 44 3.89 -0.46 -9.05
C LEU A 44 3.47 0.66 -8.09
N HIS A 45 3.71 1.92 -8.46
CA HIS A 45 3.30 3.07 -7.66
C HIS A 45 1.78 3.23 -7.58
N ALA A 46 1.05 2.93 -8.66
CA ALA A 46 -0.40 3.01 -8.68
C ALA A 46 -1.04 1.95 -7.77
N LEU A 47 -0.49 0.73 -7.73
CA LEU A 47 -0.89 -0.30 -6.78
C LEU A 47 -0.59 0.10 -5.33
N LYS A 48 0.61 0.62 -5.06
CA LYS A 48 0.98 1.16 -3.73
C LYS A 48 0.01 2.24 -3.29
N TRP A 49 -0.27 3.20 -4.17
CA TRP A 49 -1.19 4.29 -3.89
C TRP A 49 -2.61 3.80 -3.65
N ALA A 50 -3.13 2.88 -4.47
CA ALA A 50 -4.46 2.33 -4.28
C ALA A 50 -4.64 1.76 -2.87
N LEU A 51 -3.69 0.94 -2.41
CA LEU A 51 -3.76 0.24 -1.13
C LEU A 51 -3.47 1.15 0.08
N TYR A 52 -2.44 1.99 -0.01
CA TYR A 52 -1.87 2.69 1.14
C TYR A 52 -1.98 4.21 1.08
N GLY A 53 -2.47 4.77 -0.02
CA GLY A 53 -2.57 6.21 -0.22
C GLY A 53 -1.23 6.90 -0.46
N ASP A 54 -1.22 8.21 -0.19
CA ASP A 54 -0.12 9.11 -0.57
C ASP A 54 1.18 8.78 0.17
N ASP A 55 1.09 8.25 1.40
CA ASP A 55 2.27 7.87 2.19
C ASP A 55 3.12 6.78 1.51
N ALA A 56 2.54 5.98 0.63
CA ALA A 56 3.25 4.92 -0.11
C ALA A 56 3.84 5.38 -1.44
N LEU A 57 3.60 6.63 -1.83
CA LEU A 57 4.26 7.24 -2.97
C LEU A 57 5.67 7.72 -2.59
N PRO A 58 6.57 7.91 -3.57
CA PRO A 58 7.85 8.56 -3.33
C PRO A 58 7.68 9.89 -2.59
N ASN A 59 8.54 10.14 -1.60
CA ASN A 59 8.48 11.32 -0.73
C ASN A 59 7.10 11.53 -0.06
N ASN A 60 6.39 10.45 0.28
CA ASN A 60 5.04 10.47 0.87
C ASN A 60 4.05 11.28 0.02
N GLY A 61 4.22 11.22 -1.31
CA GLY A 61 3.36 11.93 -2.26
C GLY A 61 3.70 13.40 -2.45
N ASN A 62 4.61 13.98 -1.65
CA ASN A 62 5.01 15.37 -1.77
C ASN A 62 5.81 15.61 -3.07
N GLY A 63 5.32 16.50 -3.91
CA GLY A 63 5.86 16.75 -5.25
C GLY A 63 5.67 15.58 -6.23
N PHE A 64 4.97 14.51 -5.82
CA PHE A 64 4.69 13.38 -6.69
C PHE A 64 3.39 13.63 -7.45
N ARG A 65 3.54 14.09 -8.69
CA ARG A 65 2.46 14.35 -9.64
C ARG A 65 1.75 13.06 -10.06
N LEU A 66 0.43 13.01 -9.90
CA LEU A 66 -0.39 11.87 -10.31
C LEU A 66 -1.05 12.08 -11.67
N TYR A 67 -1.40 13.29 -12.11
CA TYR A 67 -2.07 13.47 -13.39
C TYR A 67 -1.16 13.09 -14.60
N PRO A 68 -1.69 12.87 -15.81
CA PRO A 68 -0.89 12.62 -17.02
C PRO A 68 -0.15 13.86 -17.54
N ILE A 69 1.09 13.76 -18.00
CA ILE A 69 1.88 14.97 -18.39
C ILE A 69 1.28 15.69 -19.60
N ASP A 70 0.59 14.93 -20.43
CA ASP A 70 -0.05 15.30 -21.67
C ASP A 70 -1.56 15.56 -21.47
N TRP A 71 -1.98 15.92 -20.25
CA TRP A 71 -3.38 16.28 -19.99
C TRP A 71 -3.77 17.56 -20.75
N ASP A 72 -4.87 17.51 -21.50
CA ASP A 72 -5.35 18.65 -22.29
C ASP A 72 -6.15 19.61 -21.39
N THR A 73 -5.49 20.69 -20.99
CA THR A 73 -6.07 21.72 -20.11
C THR A 73 -7.08 22.64 -20.80
N ARG A 74 -7.29 22.50 -22.11
CA ARG A 74 -8.29 23.31 -22.85
C ARG A 74 -9.73 23.01 -22.43
N TYR A 75 -9.99 21.81 -21.92
CA TYR A 75 -11.33 21.36 -21.54
C TYR A 75 -11.54 21.35 -20.03
N ASP A 76 -10.58 20.82 -19.28
CA ASP A 76 -10.64 20.77 -17.83
C ASP A 76 -9.23 20.85 -17.25
N THR A 77 -9.05 21.68 -16.23
CA THR A 77 -7.80 21.78 -15.47
C THR A 77 -7.78 20.85 -14.28
N ARG A 78 -8.93 20.28 -13.90
CA ARG A 78 -9.09 19.34 -12.80
C ARG A 78 -9.10 17.91 -13.33
N VAL A 79 -8.08 17.15 -12.96
CA VAL A 79 -7.90 15.76 -13.42
C VAL A 79 -8.47 14.81 -12.38
N PRO A 80 -9.52 14.03 -12.71
CA PRO A 80 -9.98 12.93 -11.86
C PRO A 80 -9.00 11.76 -11.97
N ILE A 81 -8.56 11.24 -10.83
CA ILE A 81 -7.59 10.15 -10.77
C ILE A 81 -8.21 9.04 -9.94
N THR A 82 -8.26 7.83 -10.50
CA THR A 82 -8.86 6.67 -9.84
C THR A 82 -7.96 5.45 -9.92
N ALA A 83 -7.98 4.67 -8.85
CA ALA A 83 -7.38 3.34 -8.82
C ALA A 83 -8.35 2.39 -8.12
N THR A 84 -8.73 1.32 -8.81
CA THR A 84 -9.58 0.26 -8.32
C THR A 84 -8.76 -1.02 -8.21
N VAL A 85 -8.83 -1.72 -7.09
CA VAL A 85 -8.15 -3.01 -6.88
C VAL A 85 -9.15 -4.00 -6.32
N GLU A 86 -9.35 -5.10 -7.04
CA GLU A 86 -10.15 -6.24 -6.57
C GLU A 86 -9.22 -7.34 -6.06
N PHE A 87 -9.56 -7.90 -4.90
CA PHE A 87 -8.75 -8.92 -4.24
C PHE A 87 -9.62 -9.88 -3.41
N LYS A 88 -9.09 -11.07 -3.17
CA LYS A 88 -9.69 -12.08 -2.31
C LYS A 88 -8.89 -12.28 -1.02
N ILE A 89 -9.57 -12.46 0.09
CA ILE A 89 -8.98 -12.87 1.37
C ILE A 89 -9.46 -14.28 1.70
N SER A 90 -8.52 -15.19 1.97
CA SER A 90 -8.80 -16.55 2.44
C SER A 90 -8.54 -16.64 3.94
N THR A 91 -9.55 -16.98 4.73
CA THR A 91 -9.40 -17.29 6.15
C THR A 91 -9.56 -18.79 6.36
N TYR A 92 -8.63 -19.39 7.10
CA TYR A 92 -8.68 -20.79 7.47
C TYR A 92 -9.08 -20.91 8.94
N ARG A 93 -10.25 -21.49 9.21
CA ARG A 93 -10.70 -21.78 10.57
C ARG A 93 -10.71 -23.28 10.80
N ARG A 94 -10.10 -23.71 11.91
CA ARG A 94 -10.13 -25.10 12.34
C ARG A 94 -11.41 -25.35 13.13
N VAL A 95 -12.24 -26.27 12.67
CA VAL A 95 -13.47 -26.70 13.36
C VAL A 95 -13.33 -28.20 13.58
N GLY A 96 -12.95 -28.59 14.80
CA GLY A 96 -12.61 -29.98 15.11
C GLY A 96 -11.33 -30.45 14.39
N SER A 97 -11.45 -31.55 13.64
CA SER A 97 -10.35 -32.10 12.81
C SER A 97 -10.26 -31.49 11.42
N GLU A 98 -11.27 -30.74 10.98
CA GLU A 98 -11.34 -30.18 9.62
C GLU A 98 -10.93 -28.70 9.59
N THR A 99 -10.26 -28.31 8.52
CA THR A 99 -9.94 -26.91 8.23
C THR A 99 -10.92 -26.41 7.19
N ARG A 100 -11.72 -25.42 7.56
CA ARG A 100 -12.65 -24.74 6.63
C ARG A 100 -12.00 -23.48 6.11
N GLU A 101 -11.84 -23.40 4.79
CA GLU A 101 -11.49 -22.16 4.09
C GLU A 101 -12.75 -21.34 3.83
N THR A 102 -12.69 -20.05 4.13
CA THR A 102 -13.70 -19.07 3.70
C THR A 102 -13.00 -18.02 2.85
N GLN A 103 -13.49 -17.79 1.64
CA GLN A 103 -12.99 -16.75 0.76
C GLN A 103 -13.97 -15.59 0.71
N ARG A 104 -13.46 -14.37 0.91
CA ARG A 104 -14.22 -13.13 0.75
C ARG A 104 -13.62 -12.31 -0.38
N HIS A 105 -14.48 -11.67 -1.17
CA HIS A 105 -14.09 -10.89 -2.33
C HIS A 105 -14.31 -9.41 -2.05
N TYR A 106 -13.31 -8.58 -2.32
CA TYR A 106 -13.34 -7.16 -2.03
C TYR A 106 -12.95 -6.33 -3.25
N ARG A 107 -13.52 -5.12 -3.33
CA ARG A 107 -13.13 -4.05 -4.26
C ARG A 107 -12.76 -2.80 -3.47
N LEU A 108 -11.51 -2.39 -3.59
CA LEU A 108 -11.01 -1.12 -3.07
C LEU A 108 -11.03 -0.09 -4.19
N GLU A 109 -11.58 1.09 -3.92
CA GLU A 109 -11.60 2.22 -4.83
C GLU A 109 -10.96 3.42 -4.14
N ARG A 110 -9.87 3.93 -4.73
CA ARG A 110 -9.24 5.17 -4.30
C ARG A 110 -9.38 6.21 -5.39
N SER A 111 -9.78 7.41 -4.99
CA SER A 111 -9.96 8.55 -5.90
C SER A 111 -9.31 9.82 -5.34
N ALA A 112 -8.73 10.61 -6.22
CA ALA A 112 -8.24 11.94 -5.93
C ALA A 112 -8.49 12.88 -7.11
N PHE A 113 -8.30 14.17 -6.87
CA PHE A 113 -8.28 15.18 -7.92
C PHE A 113 -7.00 15.98 -7.81
N GLU A 114 -6.37 16.23 -8.96
CA GLU A 114 -5.26 17.18 -9.06
C GLU A 114 -5.65 18.30 -10.02
N VAL A 115 -5.22 19.52 -9.72
CA VAL A 115 -5.36 20.66 -10.64
C VAL A 115 -4.02 20.87 -11.33
N VAL A 116 -4.04 20.92 -12.66
CA VAL A 116 -2.83 21.13 -13.47
C VAL A 116 -2.19 22.46 -13.10
N ASP A 117 -0.86 22.46 -12.95
CA ASP A 117 -0.03 23.63 -12.58
C ASP A 117 -0.41 24.35 -11.28
N SER A 118 -1.17 23.69 -10.38
CA SER A 118 -1.43 24.24 -9.05
C SER A 118 -0.20 24.17 -8.17
N GLN A 119 0.09 25.29 -7.48
CA GLN A 119 1.08 25.36 -6.42
C GLN A 119 0.54 24.86 -5.07
N SER A 120 -0.77 24.58 -5.00
CA SER A 120 -1.39 24.08 -3.79
C SER A 120 -1.11 22.58 -3.61
N PRO A 121 -0.96 22.10 -2.36
CA PRO A 121 -0.88 20.67 -2.09
C PRO A 121 -2.10 19.92 -2.66
N ARG A 122 -1.89 18.70 -3.17
CA ARG A 122 -2.98 17.83 -3.61
C ARG A 122 -3.95 17.59 -2.44
N PRO A 123 -5.28 17.69 -2.65
CA PRO A 123 -6.27 17.27 -1.65
C PRO A 123 -6.12 15.79 -1.29
N SER A 124 -6.39 15.44 -0.03
CA SER A 124 -6.32 14.05 0.42
C SER A 124 -7.18 13.12 -0.45
N SER A 125 -6.64 11.95 -0.78
CA SER A 125 -7.38 10.92 -1.50
C SER A 125 -8.52 10.36 -0.65
N THR A 126 -9.63 10.01 -1.30
CA THR A 126 -10.75 9.29 -0.69
C THR A 126 -10.62 7.81 -1.02
N VAL A 127 -10.88 6.94 -0.05
CA VAL A 127 -10.88 5.50 -0.22
C VAL A 127 -12.23 4.91 0.18
N LYS A 128 -12.69 3.91 -0.57
CA LYS A 128 -13.89 3.13 -0.30
C LYS A 128 -13.57 1.65 -0.49
N LEU A 129 -14.11 0.81 0.37
CA LEU A 129 -13.98 -0.64 0.26
C LEU A 129 -15.37 -1.25 0.21
N PHE A 130 -15.54 -2.17 -0.73
CA PHE A 130 -16.78 -2.93 -0.92
C PHE A 130 -16.49 -4.42 -0.78
N GLU A 131 -17.27 -5.14 0.02
CA GLU A 131 -17.33 -6.61 -0.06
C GLU A 131 -18.33 -7.00 -1.14
N LEU A 132 -17.90 -7.86 -2.05
CA LEU A 132 -18.69 -8.33 -3.18
C LEU A 132 -19.24 -9.72 -2.84
N ASP A 133 -20.56 -9.81 -2.70
CA ASP A 133 -21.28 -11.05 -2.46
C ASP A 133 -22.38 -11.28 -3.53
N GLU A 134 -23.19 -12.33 -3.35
CA GLU A 134 -24.30 -12.65 -4.26
C GLU A 134 -25.44 -11.61 -4.25
N SER A 135 -25.52 -10.80 -3.18
CA SER A 135 -26.54 -9.77 -2.98
C SER A 135 -26.12 -8.38 -3.48
N GLY A 136 -24.83 -8.14 -3.67
CA GLY A 136 -24.28 -6.91 -4.23
C GLY A 136 -22.96 -6.48 -3.61
N ALA A 137 -22.76 -5.16 -3.56
CA ALA A 137 -21.57 -4.53 -3.02
C ALA A 137 -21.89 -3.84 -1.69
N HIS A 138 -21.36 -4.35 -0.59
CA HIS A 138 -21.55 -3.78 0.75
C HIS A 138 -20.37 -2.90 1.14
N SER A 139 -20.64 -1.62 1.44
CA SER A 139 -19.60 -0.67 1.84
C SER A 139 -19.09 -0.95 3.25
N PHE A 140 -17.78 -0.87 3.44
CA PHE A 140 -17.10 -0.90 4.74
C PHE A 140 -16.67 0.51 5.16
N GLU A 141 -16.78 0.84 6.44
CA GLU A 141 -16.44 2.17 6.96
C GLU A 141 -14.94 2.36 7.22
N GLU A 142 -14.22 1.27 7.54
CA GLU A 142 -12.77 1.32 7.86
C GLU A 142 -11.96 0.49 6.84
N PRO A 143 -11.79 0.99 5.60
CA PRO A 143 -11.07 0.27 4.57
C PRO A 143 -9.59 0.07 4.93
N GLU A 144 -8.95 1.04 5.58
CA GLU A 144 -7.55 0.95 5.97
C GLU A 144 -7.27 -0.18 6.98
N ALA A 145 -8.21 -0.47 7.89
CA ALA A 145 -8.04 -1.49 8.91
C ALA A 145 -7.87 -2.89 8.28
N ILE A 146 -8.74 -3.24 7.33
CA ILE A 146 -8.70 -4.53 6.61
C ILE A 146 -7.43 -4.65 5.77
N ILE A 147 -7.05 -3.57 5.07
CA ILE A 147 -5.83 -3.59 4.26
C ILE A 147 -4.59 -3.73 5.14
N ASN A 148 -4.54 -3.03 6.27
CA ASN A 148 -3.40 -3.07 7.17
C ASN A 148 -3.28 -4.41 7.92
N GLU A 149 -4.40 -5.07 8.22
CA GLU A 149 -4.41 -6.44 8.77
C GLU A 149 -3.82 -7.45 7.78
N GLU A 150 -4.22 -7.38 6.51
CA GLU A 150 -3.77 -8.34 5.49
C GLU A 150 -2.39 -8.05 4.90
N LYS A 151 -2.07 -6.77 4.75
CA LYS A 151 -0.81 -6.26 4.18
C LYS A 151 -0.40 -4.99 4.91
N PRO A 152 0.26 -5.10 6.07
CA PRO A 152 0.68 -3.96 6.87
C PRO A 152 1.45 -2.91 6.05
N SER A 153 1.17 -1.64 6.30
CA SER A 153 1.76 -0.52 5.57
C SER A 153 3.28 -0.45 5.71
N GLU A 154 3.81 -0.92 6.84
CA GLU A 154 5.25 -1.04 7.16
C GLU A 154 5.96 -2.01 6.22
N LEU A 155 5.20 -2.91 5.59
CA LEU A 155 5.68 -3.96 4.70
C LEU A 155 5.42 -3.72 3.23
N ARG A 156 4.88 -2.54 2.90
CA ARG A 156 4.62 -2.15 1.51
C ARG A 156 5.85 -2.30 0.62
N ASP A 157 7.06 -2.01 1.11
CA ASP A 157 8.27 -2.08 0.30
C ASP A 157 8.79 -3.50 0.10
N VAL A 158 8.37 -4.44 0.95
CA VAL A 158 8.62 -5.88 0.76
C VAL A 158 7.61 -6.47 -0.23
N PHE A 159 6.33 -6.15 -0.08
CA PHE A 159 5.27 -6.64 -0.98
C PHE A 159 5.34 -6.02 -2.39
N PHE A 160 5.79 -4.78 -2.48
CA PHE A 160 5.88 -4.00 -3.71
C PHE A 160 7.31 -3.48 -3.87
N THR A 161 8.23 -4.40 -4.14
CA THR A 161 9.62 -4.10 -4.44
C THR A 161 9.80 -3.85 -5.94
N ASP A 162 10.73 -2.95 -6.30
CA ASP A 162 11.22 -2.83 -7.67
C ASP A 162 12.55 -3.58 -7.80
N GLY A 163 12.92 -3.92 -9.04
CA GLY A 163 14.14 -4.69 -9.30
C GLY A 163 15.40 -3.99 -8.76
N ASP A 164 15.47 -2.67 -8.85
CA ASP A 164 16.62 -1.87 -8.43
C ASP A 164 16.72 -1.76 -6.89
N ARG A 165 15.60 -1.74 -6.18
CA ARG A 165 15.47 -1.80 -4.72
C ARG A 165 15.82 -3.18 -4.21
N ALA A 166 15.33 -4.22 -4.86
CA ALA A 166 15.73 -5.58 -4.54
C ALA A 166 17.23 -5.78 -4.74
N LEU A 167 17.80 -5.24 -5.83
CA LEU A 167 19.22 -5.29 -6.11
C LEU A 167 20.02 -4.46 -5.09
N SER A 168 19.66 -3.21 -4.84
CA SER A 168 20.34 -2.35 -3.86
C SER A 168 20.23 -2.87 -2.42
N PHE A 169 19.19 -3.64 -2.09
CA PHE A 169 19.09 -4.35 -0.82
C PHE A 169 20.19 -5.42 -0.67
N ILE A 170 20.56 -6.10 -1.77
CA ILE A 170 21.58 -7.16 -1.81
C ILE A 170 22.99 -6.57 -2.04
N GLU A 171 23.09 -5.60 -2.94
CA GLU A 171 24.34 -5.10 -3.51
C GLU A 171 24.91 -3.87 -2.83
N ALA A 172 24.14 -3.14 -2.00
CA ALA A 172 24.61 -1.89 -1.37
C ALA A 172 26.07 -1.98 -0.92
N HIS A 173 26.93 -1.18 -1.56
CA HIS A 173 28.33 -1.04 -1.22
C HIS A 173 28.43 -0.45 0.19
N GLY A 174 28.65 -1.32 1.18
CA GLY A 174 28.72 -0.99 2.59
C GLY A 174 29.26 -2.18 3.38
N SER A 175 29.78 -1.93 4.57
CA SER A 175 30.31 -2.99 5.43
C SER A 175 29.23 -4.05 5.74
N GLN A 176 29.64 -5.29 5.96
CA GLN A 176 28.75 -6.42 6.30
C GLN A 176 27.77 -6.11 7.45
N ALA A 177 28.14 -5.21 8.35
CA ALA A 177 27.28 -4.74 9.45
C ALA A 177 26.03 -4.00 8.97
N ILE A 178 26.17 -3.08 8.00
CA ILE A 178 25.06 -2.28 7.46
C ILE A 178 24.06 -3.18 6.71
N LYS A 179 24.56 -4.20 6.01
CA LYS A 179 23.70 -5.20 5.35
C LYS A 179 22.89 -6.00 6.37
N ARG A 180 23.52 -6.49 7.44
CA ARG A 180 22.83 -7.24 8.51
C ARG A 180 21.80 -6.39 9.23
N GLU A 181 22.10 -5.12 9.51
CA GLU A 181 21.17 -4.19 10.16
C GLU A 181 19.93 -3.93 9.30
N ARG A 182 20.10 -3.70 7.98
CA ARG A 182 18.97 -3.54 7.05
C ARG A 182 18.10 -4.78 6.97
N VAL A 183 18.69 -5.97 6.89
CA VAL A 183 17.95 -7.24 6.90
C VAL A 183 17.22 -7.43 8.22
N ALA A 184 17.88 -7.17 9.35
CA ALA A 184 17.26 -7.27 10.67
C ALA A 184 16.08 -6.28 10.81
N ASN A 185 16.22 -5.05 10.34
CA ASN A 185 15.13 -4.06 10.38
C ASN A 185 13.97 -4.47 9.46
N ALA A 186 14.25 -4.98 8.26
CA ALA A 186 13.21 -5.53 7.38
C ALA A 186 12.47 -6.71 8.03
N ILE A 187 13.19 -7.62 8.70
CA ILE A 187 12.60 -8.73 9.46
C ILE A 187 11.78 -8.21 10.65
N ARG A 188 12.26 -7.19 11.37
CA ARG A 188 11.51 -6.57 12.48
C ARG A 188 10.22 -5.92 12.00
N SER A 189 10.27 -5.20 10.88
CA SER A 189 9.07 -4.68 10.22
C SER A 189 8.15 -5.82 9.80
N LEU A 190 8.69 -6.94 9.28
CA LEU A 190 7.91 -8.11 8.84
C LEU A 190 7.16 -8.77 9.98
N LEU A 191 7.78 -8.79 11.15
CA LEU A 191 7.21 -9.35 12.36
C LEU A 191 6.36 -8.34 13.15
N GLY A 192 6.17 -7.11 12.65
CA GLY A 192 5.39 -6.08 13.34
C GLY A 192 6.00 -5.63 14.68
N LEU A 193 7.30 -5.84 14.88
CA LEU A 193 7.96 -5.57 16.16
C LEU A 193 8.07 -4.07 16.47
N GLY A 194 7.94 -3.20 15.47
CA GLY A 194 7.94 -1.75 15.65
C GLY A 194 6.83 -1.27 16.60
N ILE A 195 5.64 -1.86 16.52
CA ILE A 195 4.51 -1.52 17.41
C ILE A 195 4.85 -1.85 18.87
N ILE A 196 5.53 -2.98 19.09
CA ILE A 196 5.95 -3.41 20.42
C ILE A 196 7.06 -2.49 20.96
N GLU A 197 8.01 -2.11 20.10
CA GLU A 197 9.08 -1.17 20.45
C GLU A 197 8.53 0.22 20.82
N ASP A 198 7.56 0.72 20.06
CA ASP A 198 6.88 1.99 20.34
C ASP A 198 6.09 1.92 21.66
N ALA A 199 5.36 0.82 21.90
CA ALA A 199 4.65 0.60 23.16
C ALA A 199 5.61 0.59 24.37
N ILE A 200 6.74 -0.10 24.26
CA ILE A 200 7.80 -0.09 25.29
C ILE A 200 8.34 1.33 25.49
N GLY A 201 8.56 2.08 24.41
CA GLY A 201 9.01 3.47 24.46
C GLY A 201 8.03 4.39 25.18
N HIS A 202 6.73 4.21 24.94
CA HIS A 202 5.66 4.97 25.60
C HIS A 202 5.62 4.67 27.10
N VAL A 203 5.67 3.38 27.49
CA VAL A 203 5.69 2.97 28.90
C VAL A 203 6.89 3.57 29.64
N ARG A 204 8.09 3.52 29.05
CA ARG A 204 9.31 4.10 29.65
C ARG A 204 9.21 5.62 29.80
N LYS A 205 8.63 6.32 28.82
CA LYS A 205 8.40 7.77 28.92
C LYS A 205 7.41 8.09 30.04
N SER A 206 6.35 7.31 30.18
CA SER A 206 5.38 7.49 31.28
C SER A 206 6.00 7.22 32.65
N GLU A 207 6.83 6.19 32.78
CA GLU A 207 7.59 5.89 34.01
C GLU A 207 8.52 7.05 34.39
N ALA A 208 9.28 7.59 33.43
CA ALA A 208 10.18 8.72 33.65
C ALA A 208 9.42 9.99 34.07
N SER A 209 8.27 10.26 33.46
CA SER A 209 7.40 11.38 33.83
C SER A 209 6.82 11.23 35.23
N ALA A 210 6.28 10.06 35.58
CA ALA A 210 5.75 9.77 36.92
C ALA A 210 6.84 9.90 38.01
N THR A 211 8.06 9.42 37.73
CA THR A 211 9.19 9.55 38.65
C THR A 211 9.60 11.01 38.86
N LYS A 212 9.53 11.83 37.80
CA LYS A 212 9.84 13.27 37.85
C LYS A 212 8.78 14.05 38.64
N GLU A 213 7.50 13.67 38.53
CA GLU A 213 6.42 14.26 39.33
C GLU A 213 6.51 13.85 40.81
N SER A 214 6.80 12.59 41.11
CA SER A 214 7.00 12.12 42.49
C SER A 214 8.11 12.90 43.21
N LYS A 215 9.20 13.24 42.52
CA LYS A 215 10.29 14.08 43.07
C LYS A 215 9.94 15.55 43.29
N LYS A 216 8.84 16.05 42.73
CA LYS A 216 8.35 17.43 42.97
C LYS A 216 7.41 17.52 44.16
N VAL A 217 6.85 16.39 44.60
CA VAL A 217 5.89 16.28 45.70
C VAL A 217 6.57 15.86 47.01
N SER A 218 7.81 15.37 46.94
CA SER A 218 8.68 15.12 48.10
C SER A 218 9.64 16.27 48.35
#